data_AF-A0A7W7G117-F1
#
_entry.id   AF-A0A7W7G117-F1
#
_cell.length_a   1.000
_cell.length_b   1.000
_cell.length_c   1.000
_cell.angle_alpha   90.00
_cell.angle_beta   90.00
_cell.angle_gamma   90.00
#
_symmetry.space_group_name_H-M   'P 1'
#
loop_
_entity.id
_entity.type
_entity.pdbx_description
1 polymer ?
#
loop_
_entity_poly.entity_id
_entity_poly.type
_entity_poly.pdbx_seq_one_letter_code
_entity_poly.pdbx_strand_id
1 'polypeptide(L)' 'MTDLDETPVQPELIATHYLTSIDDVTEHLKAAHQLGLGVRVRSYLEAEEGEEPTAGWEVELLVSSPVEEPEVTEPAE' A
#
# COMPACT_ATOMS: atom_id res chain seq x y z
N MET A 1 -28.69 -7.54 21.46
CA MET A 1 -27.39 -6.87 21.62
C MET A 1 -26.41 -7.81 20.98
N THR A 2 -26.17 -7.62 19.69
CA THR A 2 -25.44 -8.57 18.85
C THR A 2 -24.43 -7.75 18.10
N ASP A 3 -23.17 -8.14 18.27
CA ASP A 3 -21.95 -7.72 17.59
C ASP A 3 -22.15 -6.77 16.43
N LEU A 4 -21.69 -5.54 16.63
CA LEU A 4 -21.28 -4.67 15.55
C LEU A 4 -20.05 -5.34 14.97
N ASP A 5 -20.20 -6.01 13.82
CA ASP A 5 -19.09 -6.37 12.94
C ASP A 5 -18.34 -5.06 12.63
N GLU A 6 -17.34 -4.71 13.45
CA GLU A 6 -16.38 -3.64 13.17
C GLU A 6 -15.46 -4.17 12.06
N THR A 7 -15.99 -4.27 10.84
CA THR A 7 -15.14 -4.42 9.67
C THR A 7 -14.25 -3.18 9.63
N PRO A 8 -12.91 -3.31 9.70
CA PRO A 8 -12.03 -2.15 9.63
C PRO A 8 -12.37 -1.42 8.35
N VAL A 9 -12.77 -0.15 8.47
CA VAL A 9 -13.14 0.69 7.34
C VAL A 9 -11.87 0.88 6.52
N GLN A 10 -11.68 0.02 5.51
CA GLN A 10 -10.56 0.15 4.61
C GLN A 10 -10.74 1.44 3.82
N PRO A 11 -9.67 2.25 3.69
CA PRO A 11 -9.77 3.50 2.96
C PRO A 11 -10.12 3.23 1.49
N GLU A 12 -11.00 4.07 0.94
CA GLU A 12 -11.47 3.96 -0.43
C GLU A 12 -10.34 4.18 -1.43
N LEU A 13 -10.24 3.28 -2.41
CA LEU A 13 -9.26 3.33 -3.50
C LEU A 13 -9.67 4.38 -4.54
N ILE A 14 -8.76 5.29 -4.84
CA ILE A 14 -8.92 6.31 -5.88
C ILE A 14 -8.35 5.80 -7.21
N ALA A 15 -7.11 5.27 -7.18
CA ALA A 15 -6.40 4.84 -8.39
C ALA A 15 -5.24 3.90 -8.06
N THR A 16 -4.85 3.08 -9.05
CA THR A 16 -3.69 2.19 -9.00
C THR A 16 -2.71 2.53 -10.11
N HIS A 17 -1.42 2.62 -9.77
CA HIS A 17 -0.34 2.89 -10.72
C HIS A 17 0.72 1.79 -10.65
N TYR A 18 1.19 1.33 -11.81
CA TYR A 18 2.30 0.38 -11.91
C TYR A 18 3.54 1.12 -12.38
N LEU A 19 4.60 1.07 -11.57
CA LEU A 19 5.84 1.80 -11.78
C LEU A 19 7.01 0.81 -11.78
N THR A 20 8.06 1.14 -12.53
CA THR A 20 9.31 0.35 -12.63
C THR A 20 10.51 1.13 -12.08
N SER A 21 10.26 2.24 -11.37
CA SER A 21 11.29 3.06 -10.75
C SER A 21 10.90 3.47 -9.34
N ILE A 22 11.83 3.31 -8.40
CA ILE A 22 11.65 3.75 -7.01
C ILE A 22 11.61 5.28 -6.87
N ASP A 23 12.23 6.01 -7.79
CA ASP A 23 12.19 7.47 -7.82
C ASP A 23 10.78 7.95 -8.17
N ASP A 24 10.11 7.29 -9.12
CA ASP A 24 8.72 7.61 -9.50
C ASP A 24 7.76 7.31 -8.35
N VAL A 25 7.96 6.19 -7.63
CA VAL A 25 7.19 5.88 -6.42
C VAL A 25 7.35 6.99 -5.37
N THR A 26 8.58 7.47 -5.20
CA THR A 26 8.89 8.55 -4.24
C THR A 26 8.21 9.86 -4.63
N GLU A 27 8.17 10.19 -5.92
CA GLU A 27 7.42 11.35 -6.44
C GLU A 27 5.92 11.23 -6.15
N HIS A 28 5.33 10.06 -6.40
CA HIS A 28 3.91 9.80 -6.11
C HIS A 28 3.59 9.91 -4.62
N LEU A 29 4.45 9.39 -3.74
CA LEU A 29 4.31 9.51 -2.29
C LEU A 29 4.34 10.97 -1.84
N LYS A 30 5.27 11.78 -2.37
CA LYS A 30 5.34 13.22 -2.06
C LYS A 30 4.09 13.96 -2.54
N ALA A 31 3.62 13.67 -3.74
CA ALA A 31 2.41 14.27 -4.30
C ALA A 31 1.17 13.91 -3.47
N ALA A 32 1.00 12.62 -3.13
CA ALA A 32 -0.09 12.16 -2.29
C ALA A 32 -0.08 12.81 -0.90
N HIS A 33 1.10 12.95 -0.28
CA HIS A 33 1.25 13.66 0.98
C HIS A 33 0.80 15.13 0.89
N GLN A 34 1.18 15.84 -0.17
CA GLN A 34 0.75 17.23 -0.40
C GLN A 34 -0.76 17.36 -0.58
N LEU A 35 -1.41 16.32 -1.10
CA LEU A 35 -2.85 16.25 -1.31
C LEU A 35 -3.63 15.68 -0.11
N GLY A 36 -2.93 15.26 0.95
CA GLY A 36 -3.56 14.63 2.12
C GLY A 36 -4.16 13.25 1.84
N LEU A 37 -3.68 12.56 0.80
CA LEU A 37 -4.14 11.22 0.41
C LEU A 37 -3.35 10.14 1.14
N GLY A 38 -4.01 9.00 1.38
CA GLY A 38 -3.32 7.78 1.77
C GLY A 38 -2.63 7.12 0.59
N VAL A 39 -1.59 6.35 0.87
CA VAL A 39 -0.90 5.55 -0.14
C VAL A 39 -0.62 4.17 0.42
N ARG A 40 -0.82 3.14 -0.40
CA ARG A 40 -0.31 1.80 -0.17
C ARG A 40 0.63 1.43 -1.32
N VAL A 41 1.83 0.96 -0.98
CA VAL A 41 2.84 0.55 -1.95
C VAL A 41 3.11 -0.94 -1.78
N ARG A 42 3.04 -1.69 -2.87
CA ARG A 42 3.49 -3.08 -2.95
C ARG A 42 4.63 -3.18 -3.94
N SER A 43 5.69 -3.90 -3.60
CA SER A 43 6.73 -4.27 -4.55
C SER A 43 6.54 -5.71 -5.01
N TYR A 44 6.93 -5.98 -6.24
CA TYR A 44 6.98 -7.32 -6.80
C TYR A 44 8.23 -7.47 -7.67
N LEU A 45 8.60 -8.72 -7.94
CA LEU A 45 9.64 -9.05 -8.90
C LEU A 45 8.98 -9.69 -10.11
N GLU A 46 9.19 -9.11 -11.28
CA GLU A 46 8.78 -9.67 -12.55
C GLU A 46 9.99 -10.35 -13.19
N ALA A 47 9.85 -11.64 -13.53
CA ALA A 47 10.92 -12.41 -14.16
C ALA A 47 10.42 -12.93 -15.50
N GLU A 48 11.12 -12.55 -16.57
CA GLU A 48 10.93 -13.14 -17.89
C GLU A 48 11.91 -14.30 -18.09
N GLU A 49 11.53 -15.29 -18.91
CA GLU A 49 12.31 -16.52 -19.08
C GLU A 49 13.68 -16.22 -19.70
N GLY A 50 14.74 -16.41 -18.90
CA GLY A 50 16.11 -16.15 -19.32
C GLY A 50 16.65 -14.76 -18.97
N GLU A 51 15.89 -13.95 -18.24
CA GLU A 51 16.29 -12.61 -17.81
C GLU A 51 16.43 -12.52 -16.27
N GLU A 52 17.18 -11.52 -15.80
CA GLU A 52 17.23 -11.22 -14.37
C GLU A 52 15.90 -10.59 -13.92
N PRO A 53 15.40 -10.94 -12.73
CA PRO A 53 14.14 -10.38 -12.24
C PRO A 53 14.23 -8.85 -12.10
N THR A 54 13.24 -8.15 -12.64
CA THR A 54 13.12 -6.70 -12.53
C THR A 54 12.15 -6.35 -11.41
N ALA A 55 12.48 -5.32 -10.63
CA ALA A 55 11.59 -4.82 -9.58
C ALA A 55 10.47 -3.96 -10.19
N GLY A 56 9.24 -4.25 -9.77
CA GLY A 56 8.05 -3.46 -10.06
C GLY A 56 7.39 -2.98 -8.77
N TRP A 57 6.62 -1.91 -8.88
CA TRP A 57 5.88 -1.29 -7.78
C TRP A 57 4.44 -1.04 -8.18
N GLU A 58 3.51 -1.42 -7.32
CA GLU A 58 2.10 -1.07 -7.39
C GLU A 58 1.82 0.00 -6.33
N VAL A 59 1.35 1.17 -6.76
CA VAL A 59 1.00 2.30 -5.91
C VAL A 59 -0.50 2.52 -5.95
N GLU A 60 -1.16 2.23 -4.84
CA GLU A 60 -2.58 2.50 -4.62
C GLU A 60 -2.74 3.86 -3.91
N LEU A 61 -3.48 4.78 -4.51
CA LEU A 61 -3.87 6.06 -3.92
C LEU A 61 -5.22 5.90 -3.21
N LEU A 62 -5.28 6.37 -1.98
CA LEU A 62 -6.41 6.15 -1.07
C LEU A 62 -6.94 7.50 -0.58
N VAL A 63 -8.26 7.59 -0.33
CA VAL A 63 -8.88 8.82 0.21
C VAL A 63 -8.33 9.24 1.57
N SER A 64 -7.79 8.29 2.33
CA SER A 64 -7.14 8.52 3.61
C SER A 64 -6.06 7.47 3.86
N SER A 65 -5.13 7.76 4.77
CA SER A 65 -4.10 6.80 5.15
C SER A 65 -4.74 5.49 5.64
N PRO A 66 -4.23 4.32 5.22
CA PRO A 66 -4.60 3.07 5.87
C PRO A 66 -4.17 3.15 7.35
N VAL A 67 -5.05 2.71 8.23
CA VAL A 67 -4.72 2.49 9.64
C VAL A 67 -4.16 1.08 9.74
N GLU A 68 -2.87 0.95 10.03
CA GLU A 68 -2.32 -0.33 10.45
C GLU A 68 -2.64 -0.50 11.93
N GLU A 69 -3.50 -1.47 12.25
CA GLU A 69 -3.66 -1.91 13.63
C GLU A 69 -2.34 -2.55 14.05
N PRO A 70 -1.70 -2.09 15.15
CA PRO A 70 -0.48 -2.73 15.62
C PRO A 70 -0.81 -4.18 15.96
N GLU A 71 -0.13 -5.15 15.33
CA GLU A 71 -0.20 -6.54 15.74
C GLU A 71 0.19 -6.62 17.21
N VAL A 72 -0.79 -6.87 18.09
CA VAL A 72 -0.55 -7.15 19.50
C VAL A 72 0.10 -8.53 19.54
N THR A 73 1.43 -8.56 19.52
CA THR A 73 2.18 -9.77 19.80
C THR A 73 2.05 -10.02 21.29
N GLU A 74 1.09 -10.86 21.69
CA GLU A 74 0.99 -11.32 23.08
C GLU A 74 2.32 -11.99 23.47
N PRO A 75 2.99 -11.57 24.55
CA PRO A 75 4.20 -12.24 25.00
C PRO A 75 3.83 -13.66 25.45
N ALA A 76 4.47 -14.66 24.86
CA ALA A 76 4.33 -16.04 25.31
C ALA A 76 4.85 -16.14 26.76
N GLU A 77 3.97 -16.51 27.70
CA GLU A 77 4.30 -16.84 29.09
C GLU A 77 5.13 -18.14 29.21
#